data_AF-A0A2N3AX31-F1
#
_entry.id   AF-A0A2N3AX31-F1
#
_cell.length_a   1.000
_cell.length_b   1.000
_cell.length_c   1.000
_cell.angle_alpha   90.00
_cell.angle_beta   90.00
_cell.angle_gamma   90.00
#
_symmetry.space_group_name_H-M   'P 1'
#
loop_
_entity.id
_entity.type
_entity.pdbx_description
1 polymer ?
#
loop_
_entity_poly.entity_id
_entity_poly.type
_entity_poly.pdbx_seq_one_letter_code
_entity_poly.pdbx_strand_id
1 'polypeptide(L)'
;PGFLAWREFVLNSPDFDVGKVLDQATATARTPAEIAAYDAPFPDEASKAGARAFPQLVPVEDDKPGVAENKAAWAGLAAFDKPFLTLFGEDDPVLGAAGPMLAERIKGAAGQPHAMLKTCGHFSQEDRPVELADGVIAMARKAGFLA
;
A
#
# COMPACT_ATOMS: atom_id res chain seq x y z
N PRO A 1 -0.85 -15.09 2.55
CA PRO A 1 -0.48 -15.48 3.95
C PRO A 1 -0.20 -14.26 4.83
N GLY A 2 0.64 -13.32 4.39
CA GLY A 2 0.96 -12.10 5.15
C GLY A 2 -0.26 -11.23 5.49
N PHE A 3 -1.12 -10.93 4.50
CA PHE A 3 -2.34 -10.14 4.75
C PHE A 3 -3.30 -10.79 5.76
N LEU A 4 -3.52 -12.10 5.69
CA LEU A 4 -4.43 -12.79 6.61
C LEU A 4 -3.89 -12.79 8.05
N ALA A 5 -2.57 -12.95 8.23
CA ALA A 5 -1.93 -12.83 9.54
C ALA A 5 -2.05 -11.40 10.10
N TRP A 6 -1.84 -10.39 9.26
CA TRP A 6 -2.07 -8.99 9.61
C TRP A 6 -3.53 -8.73 10.04
N ARG A 7 -4.49 -9.20 9.26
CA ARG A 7 -5.93 -9.07 9.55
C ARG A 7 -6.29 -9.70 10.90
N GLU A 8 -5.75 -10.86 11.20
CA GLU A 8 -5.97 -11.56 12.48
C GLU A 8 -5.32 -10.83 13.66
N PHE A 9 -4.11 -10.28 13.47
CA PHE A 9 -3.42 -9.49 14.49
C PHE A 9 -4.24 -8.25 14.90
N VAL A 10 -4.73 -7.47 13.93
CA VAL A 10 -5.52 -6.25 14.21
C VAL A 10 -6.83 -6.57 14.93
N LEU A 11 -7.46 -7.69 14.56
CA LEU A 11 -8.72 -8.13 15.16
C LEU A 11 -8.56 -8.53 16.63
N ASN A 12 -7.46 -9.20 16.97
CA ASN A 12 -7.29 -9.80 18.30
C ASN A 12 -6.35 -9.05 19.24
N SER A 13 -5.60 -8.05 18.77
CA SER A 13 -4.69 -7.30 19.65
C SER A 13 -5.51 -6.54 20.72
N PRO A 14 -5.28 -6.72 22.02
CA PRO A 14 -6.00 -5.95 23.04
C PRO A 14 -5.66 -4.46 22.92
N ASP A 15 -4.37 -4.15 22.76
CA ASP A 15 -3.85 -2.79 22.55
C ASP A 15 -3.27 -2.69 21.13
N PHE A 16 -3.77 -1.77 20.32
CA PHE A 16 -3.28 -1.55 18.95
C PHE A 16 -2.44 -0.28 18.90
N ASP A 17 -1.13 -0.48 19.02
CA ASP A 17 -0.11 0.57 18.97
C ASP A 17 0.21 0.88 17.50
N VAL A 18 -0.27 2.02 17.01
CA VAL A 18 -0.24 2.36 15.59
C VAL A 18 1.17 2.72 15.16
N GLY A 19 1.86 3.56 15.92
CA GLY A 19 3.24 3.94 15.65
C GLY A 19 4.18 2.74 15.64
N LYS A 20 4.02 1.81 16.59
CA LYS A 20 4.83 0.58 16.62
C LYS A 20 4.55 -0.34 15.43
N VAL A 21 3.28 -0.52 15.07
CA VAL A 21 2.90 -1.31 13.90
C VAL A 21 3.52 -0.74 12.63
N LEU A 22 3.51 0.59 12.49
CA LEU A 22 4.12 1.24 11.35
C LEU A 22 5.63 0.99 11.30
N ASP A 23 6.34 1.22 12.41
CA ASP A 23 7.79 1.01 12.48
C ASP A 23 8.16 -0.43 12.11
N GLN A 24 7.41 -1.42 12.61
CA GLN A 24 7.59 -2.83 12.27
C GLN A 24 7.31 -3.18 10.81
N ALA A 25 6.52 -2.34 10.12
CA ALA A 25 6.15 -2.52 8.73
C ALA A 25 7.00 -1.65 7.78
N THR A 26 7.99 -0.92 8.31
CA THR A 26 9.06 -0.25 7.57
C THR A 26 10.36 -1.05 7.62
N ALA A 27 11.17 -0.99 6.58
CA ALA A 27 12.47 -1.66 6.55
C ALA A 27 13.56 -0.85 7.29
N THR A 28 13.32 0.44 7.52
CA THR A 28 14.24 1.36 8.19
C THR A 28 13.62 1.95 9.45
N ALA A 29 14.35 1.88 10.57
CA ALA A 29 13.87 2.29 11.88
C ALA A 29 13.39 3.75 11.90
N ARG A 30 12.19 3.97 12.44
CA ARG A 30 11.62 5.30 12.67
C ARG A 30 12.17 5.91 13.97
N THR A 31 12.29 7.23 13.97
CA THR A 31 12.62 7.98 15.17
C THR A 31 11.42 7.99 16.14
N PRO A 32 11.65 8.22 17.45
CA PRO A 32 10.56 8.36 18.41
C PRO A 32 9.55 9.46 18.05
N ALA A 33 10.01 10.54 17.39
CA ALA A 33 9.14 11.63 16.96
C ALA A 33 8.23 11.23 15.79
N GLU A 34 8.74 10.45 14.83
CA GLU A 34 7.93 9.93 13.72
C GLU A 34 6.90 8.92 14.20
N ILE A 35 7.28 8.01 15.10
CA ILE A 35 6.36 7.06 15.75
C ILE A 35 5.23 7.84 16.46
N ALA A 36 5.58 8.83 17.29
CA ALA A 36 4.61 9.66 17.98
C ALA A 36 3.70 10.46 17.01
N ALA A 37 4.19 10.84 15.82
CA ALA A 37 3.38 11.50 14.80
C ALA A 37 2.29 10.59 14.22
N TYR A 38 2.57 9.29 14.08
CA TYR A 38 1.57 8.30 13.66
C TYR A 38 0.57 7.95 14.77
N ASP A 39 0.96 8.04 16.04
CA ASP A 39 0.05 7.89 17.17
C ASP A 39 -0.82 9.14 17.41
N ALA A 40 -0.39 10.31 16.94
CA ALA A 40 -1.06 11.58 17.21
C ALA A 40 -2.57 11.64 16.85
N PRO A 41 -3.05 11.00 15.77
CA PRO A 41 -4.48 10.93 15.47
C PRO A 41 -5.29 10.06 16.44
N PHE A 42 -4.63 9.26 17.28
CA PHE A 42 -5.24 8.23 18.11
C PHE A 42 -5.05 8.45 19.62
N PRO A 43 -5.62 9.53 20.20
CA PRO A 43 -5.44 9.86 21.62
C PRO A 43 -6.04 8.81 22.57
N ASP A 44 -6.93 7.94 22.09
CA ASP A 44 -7.56 6.87 22.86
C ASP A 44 -7.94 5.66 21.98
N GLU A 45 -8.39 4.54 22.56
CA GLU A 45 -8.80 3.37 21.77
C GLU A 45 -10.04 3.62 20.90
N ALA A 46 -10.95 4.51 21.31
CA ALA A 46 -12.18 4.79 20.56
C ALA A 46 -11.87 5.44 19.20
N SER A 47 -10.85 6.31 19.14
CA SER A 47 -10.36 6.92 17.90
C SER A 47 -9.74 5.91 16.92
N LYS A 48 -9.37 4.69 17.37
CA LYS A 48 -8.79 3.63 16.52
C LYS A 48 -9.82 2.77 15.81
N ALA A 49 -11.13 3.01 16.00
CA ALA A 49 -12.20 2.17 15.44
C ALA A 49 -12.07 1.93 13.92
N GLY A 50 -11.71 2.98 13.16
CA GLY A 50 -11.48 2.87 11.72
C GLY A 50 -10.28 1.98 11.36
N ALA A 51 -9.14 2.20 12.03
CA ALA A 51 -7.93 1.41 11.81
C ALA A 51 -8.14 -0.06 12.18
N ARG A 52 -8.93 -0.34 13.23
CA ARG A 52 -9.32 -1.69 13.66
C ARG A 52 -10.22 -2.39 12.64
N ALA A 53 -11.20 -1.66 12.10
CA ALA A 53 -12.16 -2.23 11.15
C ALA A 53 -11.55 -2.49 9.77
N PHE A 54 -10.57 -1.69 9.34
CA PHE A 54 -10.15 -1.64 7.95
C PHE A 54 -9.65 -2.98 7.37
N PRO A 55 -8.84 -3.80 8.07
CA PRO A 55 -8.41 -5.10 7.54
C PRO A 55 -9.58 -6.06 7.28
N GLN A 56 -10.66 -5.95 8.06
CA GLN A 56 -11.87 -6.75 7.86
C GLN A 56 -12.68 -6.30 6.64
N LEU A 57 -12.41 -5.12 6.07
CA LEU A 57 -13.08 -4.62 4.86
C LEU A 57 -12.44 -5.10 3.57
N VAL A 58 -11.20 -5.60 3.59
CA VAL A 58 -10.53 -6.13 2.39
C VAL A 58 -11.24 -7.41 1.89
N PRO A 59 -11.68 -7.46 0.62
CA PRO A 59 -12.44 -8.59 0.08
C PRO A 59 -11.50 -9.73 -0.35
N VAL A 60 -11.21 -10.68 0.55
CA VAL A 60 -10.38 -11.85 0.23
C VAL A 60 -11.20 -13.12 0.01
N GLU A 61 -12.43 -13.15 0.51
CA GLU A 61 -13.45 -14.17 0.24
C GLU A 61 -14.34 -13.74 -0.95
N ASP A 62 -14.75 -14.69 -1.79
CA ASP A 62 -15.43 -14.43 -3.07
C ASP A 62 -16.82 -13.77 -2.96
N ASP A 63 -17.48 -13.93 -1.82
CA ASP A 63 -18.83 -13.43 -1.54
C ASP A 63 -18.84 -12.13 -0.73
N LYS A 64 -17.66 -11.58 -0.42
CA LYS A 64 -17.52 -10.41 0.42
C LYS A 64 -18.03 -9.14 -0.27
N PRO A 65 -18.68 -8.20 0.44
CA PRO A 65 -19.05 -6.90 -0.13
C PRO A 65 -17.84 -6.21 -0.78
N GLY A 66 -18.04 -5.66 -1.98
CA GLY A 66 -16.98 -5.04 -2.78
C GLY A 66 -16.34 -5.96 -3.82
N VAL A 67 -16.54 -7.29 -3.77
CA VAL A 67 -15.98 -8.21 -4.78
C VAL A 67 -16.57 -7.94 -6.17
N ALA A 68 -17.90 -7.80 -6.27
CA ALA A 68 -18.57 -7.58 -7.54
C ALA A 68 -18.16 -6.22 -8.16
N GLU A 69 -18.09 -5.18 -7.34
CA GLU A 69 -17.67 -3.84 -7.72
C GLU A 69 -16.20 -3.81 -8.16
N ASN A 70 -15.30 -4.48 -7.42
CA ASN A 70 -13.88 -4.57 -7.78
C ASN A 70 -13.67 -5.38 -9.07
N LYS A 71 -14.43 -6.47 -9.28
CA LYS A 71 -14.42 -7.23 -10.54
C LYS A 71 -14.87 -6.37 -11.72
N ALA A 72 -15.91 -5.53 -11.54
CA ALA A 72 -16.35 -4.59 -12.56
C ALA A 72 -15.31 -3.50 -12.85
N ALA A 73 -14.70 -2.92 -11.81
CA ALA A 73 -13.67 -1.88 -11.94
C ALA A 73 -12.42 -2.40 -12.68
N TRP A 74 -12.09 -3.68 -12.53
CA TRP A 74 -10.94 -4.30 -13.19
C TRP A 74 -10.98 -4.23 -14.70
N ALA A 75 -12.16 -4.24 -15.33
CA ALA A 75 -12.27 -4.08 -16.78
C ALA A 75 -11.76 -2.70 -17.24
N GLY A 76 -12.12 -1.65 -16.50
CA GLY A 76 -11.64 -0.29 -16.76
C GLY A 76 -10.15 -0.13 -16.45
N LEU A 77 -9.69 -0.71 -15.33
CA LEU A 77 -8.27 -0.66 -14.96
C LEU A 77 -7.37 -1.39 -15.96
N ALA A 78 -7.78 -2.57 -16.45
CA ALA A 78 -7.02 -3.31 -17.45
C ALA A 78 -6.92 -2.55 -18.79
N ALA A 79 -8.00 -1.87 -19.19
CA ALA A 79 -8.05 -1.08 -20.42
C ALA A 79 -7.34 0.29 -20.31
N PHE A 80 -7.03 0.75 -19.10
CA PHE A 80 -6.36 2.03 -18.86
C PHE A 80 -5.01 2.10 -19.59
N ASP A 81 -4.86 3.05 -20.50
CA ASP A 81 -3.72 3.13 -21.43
C ASP A 81 -2.86 4.39 -21.30
N LYS A 82 -3.09 5.19 -20.26
CA LYS A 82 -2.21 6.29 -19.86
C LYS A 82 -1.07 5.75 -18.99
N PRO A 83 0.04 6.51 -18.79
CA PRO A 83 1.19 6.03 -18.03
C PRO A 83 0.80 5.45 -16.66
N PHE A 84 1.19 4.20 -16.41
CA PHE A 84 0.91 3.48 -15.17
C PHE A 84 2.19 2.84 -14.62
N LEU A 85 2.71 3.34 -13.51
CA LEU A 85 3.96 2.86 -12.92
C LEU A 85 3.67 2.05 -11.65
N THR A 86 4.44 0.99 -11.43
CA THR A 86 4.42 0.22 -10.19
C THR A 86 5.79 0.30 -9.53
N LEU A 87 5.84 0.87 -8.33
CA LEU A 87 7.00 0.87 -7.44
C LEU A 87 6.55 0.24 -6.12
N PHE A 88 7.00 -0.98 -5.84
CA PHE A 88 6.55 -1.76 -4.69
C PHE A 88 7.74 -2.13 -3.80
N GLY A 89 7.53 -2.23 -2.49
CA GLY A 89 8.57 -2.71 -1.57
C GLY A 89 8.84 -4.20 -1.77
N GLU A 90 10.12 -4.58 -1.94
CA GLU A 90 10.55 -5.98 -2.04
C GLU A 90 10.37 -6.72 -0.71
N ASP A 91 10.44 -5.99 0.40
CA ASP A 91 10.36 -6.53 1.76
C ASP A 91 8.93 -6.47 2.33
N ASP A 92 7.92 -6.10 1.54
CA ASP A 92 6.52 -6.10 1.95
C ASP A 92 5.91 -7.52 1.86
N PRO A 93 5.67 -8.21 2.99
CA PRO A 93 5.10 -9.56 3.00
C PRO A 93 3.59 -9.58 2.67
N VAL A 94 2.94 -8.41 2.58
CA VAL A 94 1.51 -8.25 2.35
C VAL A 94 1.22 -8.06 0.86
N LEU A 95 1.83 -7.05 0.21
CA LEU A 95 1.52 -6.65 -1.16
C LEU A 95 2.71 -6.68 -2.12
N GLY A 96 3.94 -6.97 -1.67
CA GLY A 96 5.15 -6.88 -2.51
C GLY A 96 5.04 -7.64 -3.84
N ALA A 97 4.40 -8.80 -3.85
CA ALA A 97 4.22 -9.61 -5.06
C ALA A 97 3.16 -9.08 -6.05
N ALA A 98 2.39 -8.05 -5.70
CA ALA A 98 1.29 -7.53 -6.54
C ALA A 98 1.78 -6.64 -7.69
N GLY A 99 2.93 -5.99 -7.55
CA GLY A 99 3.48 -5.05 -8.54
C GLY A 99 3.61 -5.65 -9.94
N PRO A 100 4.31 -6.79 -10.12
CA PRO A 100 4.43 -7.45 -11.42
C PRO A 100 3.07 -7.85 -12.04
N MET A 101 2.13 -8.35 -11.23
CA MET A 101 0.80 -8.73 -11.69
C MET A 101 -0.01 -7.53 -12.22
N LEU A 102 0.10 -6.38 -11.55
CA LEU A 102 -0.50 -5.13 -12.00
C LEU A 102 0.12 -4.64 -13.31
N ALA A 103 1.45 -4.64 -13.39
CA ALA A 103 2.18 -4.21 -14.58
C ALA A 103 1.89 -5.07 -15.82
N GLU A 104 1.66 -6.38 -15.63
CA GLU A 104 1.30 -7.29 -16.73
C GLU A 104 -0.12 -7.06 -17.25
N ARG A 105 -1.06 -6.69 -16.38
CA ARG A 105 -2.50 -6.69 -16.70
C ARG A 105 -3.07 -5.33 -17.10
N ILE A 106 -2.31 -4.25 -16.92
CA ILE A 106 -2.76 -2.88 -17.21
C ILE A 106 -2.05 -2.36 -18.46
N LYS A 107 -2.82 -2.01 -19.49
CA LYS A 107 -2.27 -1.60 -20.79
C LYS A 107 -1.24 -0.46 -20.71
N GLY A 108 -1.52 0.55 -19.88
CA GLY A 108 -0.68 1.74 -19.69
C GLY A 108 0.64 1.49 -18.94
N ALA A 109 0.81 0.30 -18.38
CA ALA A 109 2.03 -0.14 -17.72
C ALA A 109 3.10 -0.61 -18.72
N ALA A 110 2.73 -1.00 -19.93
CA ALA A 110 3.68 -1.51 -20.91
C ALA A 110 4.86 -0.54 -21.13
N GLY A 111 6.09 -1.03 -20.91
CA GLY A 111 7.33 -0.27 -21.10
C GLY A 111 7.58 0.84 -20.08
N GLN A 112 6.88 0.87 -18.94
CA GLN A 112 7.22 1.78 -17.83
C GLN A 112 8.36 1.19 -16.99
N PRO A 113 9.16 2.04 -16.32
CA PRO A 113 10.30 1.58 -15.50
C PRO A 113 9.84 1.04 -14.14
N HIS A 114 9.06 -0.04 -14.14
CA HIS A 114 8.60 -0.72 -12.92
C HIS A 114 9.77 -1.19 -12.06
N ALA A 115 9.60 -1.18 -10.75
CA ALA A 115 10.62 -1.67 -9.83
C ALA A 115 10.02 -2.30 -8.56
N MET A 116 10.73 -3.32 -8.08
CA MET A 116 10.69 -3.76 -6.70
C MET A 116 11.83 -3.05 -5.96
N LEU A 117 11.50 -2.24 -4.98
CA LEU A 117 12.45 -1.42 -4.23
C LEU A 117 13.02 -2.23 -3.07
N LYS A 118 14.34 -2.30 -2.98
CA LYS A 118 15.05 -3.01 -1.90
C LYS A 118 14.99 -2.24 -0.59
N THR A 119 15.10 -2.92 0.56
CA THR A 119 15.08 -2.25 1.87
C THR A 119 13.86 -1.35 1.96
N CYS A 120 12.70 -1.92 1.65
CA CYS A 120 11.45 -1.20 1.51
C CYS A 120 10.30 -2.14 1.88
N GLY A 121 9.70 -1.86 3.03
CA GLY A 121 8.58 -2.61 3.59
C GLY A 121 7.24 -2.15 3.04
N HIS A 122 6.20 -2.35 3.85
CA HIS A 122 4.81 -2.04 3.49
C HIS A 122 4.56 -0.53 3.37
N PHE A 123 5.11 0.25 4.31
CA PHE A 123 5.06 1.72 4.28
C PHE A 123 6.22 2.27 3.46
N SER A 124 6.20 1.98 2.16
CA SER A 124 7.29 2.28 1.22
C SER A 124 7.69 3.75 1.16
N GLN A 125 6.79 4.65 1.53
CA GLN A 125 7.03 6.09 1.61
C GLN A 125 8.05 6.47 2.69
N GLU A 126 8.13 5.70 3.77
CA GLU A 126 9.10 5.94 4.85
C GLU A 126 10.50 5.43 4.52
N ASP A 127 10.57 4.39 3.68
CA ASP A 127 11.83 3.74 3.29
C ASP A 127 12.44 4.33 2.01
N ARG A 128 11.60 4.64 1.02
CA ARG A 128 12.01 5.02 -0.35
C ARG A 128 11.25 6.25 -0.87
N PRO A 129 11.17 7.35 -0.10
CA PRO A 129 10.39 8.53 -0.49
C PRO A 129 10.87 9.17 -1.80
N VAL A 130 12.18 9.19 -2.04
CA VAL A 130 12.78 9.83 -3.22
C VAL A 130 12.41 9.07 -4.49
N GLU A 131 12.61 7.75 -4.52
CA GLU A 131 12.28 6.92 -5.68
C GLU A 131 10.78 6.96 -6.01
N LEU A 132 9.92 6.98 -4.99
CA LEU A 132 8.47 7.12 -5.18
C LEU A 132 8.10 8.50 -5.74
N ALA A 133 8.66 9.57 -5.19
CA ALA A 133 8.41 10.93 -5.66
C ALA A 133 8.89 11.12 -7.10
N ASP A 134 10.10 10.65 -7.43
CA ASP A 134 10.65 10.70 -8.77
C ASP A 134 9.78 9.92 -9.77
N GLY A 135 9.27 8.76 -9.37
CA GLY A 135 8.33 7.97 -10.15
C GLY A 135 7.04 8.73 -10.46
N VAL A 136 6.43 9.37 -9.46
CA VAL A 136 5.23 10.21 -9.64
C VAL A 136 5.50 11.37 -10.59
N ILE A 137 6.60 12.11 -10.38
CA ILE A 137 6.97 13.25 -11.22
C ILE A 137 7.23 12.80 -12.67
N ALA A 138 7.94 11.70 -12.87
CA ALA A 138 8.21 11.15 -14.20
C ALA A 138 6.92 10.76 -14.92
N MET A 139 5.97 10.13 -14.22
CA MET A 139 4.67 9.78 -14.81
C MET A 139 3.83 11.02 -15.12
N ALA A 140 3.85 12.05 -14.26
CA ALA A 140 3.16 13.30 -14.52
C ALA A 140 3.71 14.03 -15.78
N ARG A 141 5.04 14.06 -15.96
CA ARG A 141 5.66 14.56 -17.20
C ARG A 141 5.25 13.72 -18.42
N LYS A 142 5.33 12.39 -18.32
CA LYS A 142 4.94 11.49 -19.42
C LYS A 142 3.47 11.60 -19.80
N ALA A 143 2.60 11.91 -18.83
CA ALA A 143 1.18 12.15 -19.04
C ALA A 143 0.86 13.59 -19.50
N GLY A 144 1.86 14.47 -19.62
CA GLY A 144 1.70 15.85 -20.08
C GLY A 144 1.15 16.83 -19.04
N PHE A 145 1.18 16.48 -17.75
CA PHE A 145 0.75 17.38 -16.65
C PHE A 145 1.86 18.31 -16.17
N LEU A 146 3.12 17.93 -16.39
CA LEU A 146 4.30 18.71 -16.03
C LEU A 146 5.17 18.91 -17.28
N ALA A 147 5.76 20.09 -17.40
CA ALA A 147 6.77 20.41 -18.40
C ALA A 147 8.13 19.75 -18.08
#